data_AF-A0A7J6WB33-F1
#
_entry.id   AF-A0A7J6WB33-F1
#
_cell.length_a   1.000
_cell.length_b   1.000
_cell.length_c   1.000
_cell.angle_alpha   90.00
_cell.angle_beta   90.00
_cell.angle_gamma   90.00
#
_symmetry.space_group_name_H-M   'P 1'
#
loop_
_entity.id
_entity.type
_entity.pdbx_description
1 polymer ?
#
loop_
_entity_poly.entity_id
_entity_poly.type
_entity_poly.pdbx_seq_one_letter_code
_entity_poly.pdbx_strand_id
1 'polypeptide(L)'
;MKEACYFHSEMVGKGFSLRTSSYNALIKGLLKKKRVIEARQLFEQMRTEGLVADQDIYSIFLDLNYNEGDMEMTLELCDETIEKCLVGKTHNEHK
;
A
#
# COMPACT_ATOMS: atom_id res chain seq x y z
N MET A 1 -5.36 -19.91 -8.13
CA MET A 1 -5.15 -18.46 -7.91
C MET A 1 -3.65 -18.14 -7.77
N LYS A 2 -2.85 -18.30 -8.83
CA LYS A 2 -1.42 -17.91 -8.84
C LYS A 2 -1.14 -16.64 -9.65
N GLU A 3 -2.15 -16.15 -10.38
CA GLU A 3 -1.99 -15.09 -11.39
C GLU A 3 -1.45 -13.76 -10.88
N ALA A 4 -1.87 -13.28 -9.70
CA ALA A 4 -1.45 -11.95 -9.24
C ALA A 4 0.05 -11.88 -8.90
N CYS A 5 0.56 -12.90 -8.19
CA CYS A 5 1.98 -12.98 -7.84
C CYS A 5 2.83 -13.29 -9.07
N TYR A 6 2.32 -14.16 -9.97
CA TYR A 6 2.98 -14.47 -11.23
C TYR A 6 3.11 -13.22 -12.11
N PHE A 7 2.01 -12.46 -12.27
CA PHE A 7 2.00 -11.22 -13.04
C PHE A 7 2.93 -10.17 -12.44
N HIS A 8 2.97 -10.04 -11.11
CA HIS A 8 3.94 -9.19 -10.41
C HIS A 8 5.39 -9.62 -10.72
N SER A 9 5.72 -10.90 -10.57
CA SER A 9 7.06 -11.41 -10.86
C SER A 9 7.46 -11.28 -12.33
N GLU A 10 6.51 -11.43 -13.26
CA GLU A 10 6.74 -11.28 -14.69
C GLU A 10 6.96 -9.80 -15.08
N MET A 11 6.19 -8.88 -14.49
CA MET A 11 6.35 -7.43 -14.72
C MET A 11 7.71 -6.94 -14.20
N VAL A 12 8.08 -7.33 -12.99
CA VAL A 12 9.39 -7.01 -12.39
C VAL A 12 10.52 -7.65 -13.20
N GLY A 13 10.39 -8.92 -13.61
CA GLY A 13 11.37 -9.63 -14.42
C GLY A 13 11.58 -9.05 -15.82
N LYS A 14 10.60 -8.30 -16.34
CA LYS A 14 10.69 -7.57 -17.62
C LYS A 14 11.15 -6.12 -17.47
N GLY A 15 11.53 -5.68 -16.26
CA GLY A 15 12.03 -4.33 -15.99
C GLY A 15 10.92 -3.27 -15.90
N PHE A 16 9.65 -3.66 -15.76
CA PHE A 16 8.58 -2.71 -15.49
C PHE A 16 8.59 -2.35 -14.00
N SER A 17 8.96 -1.10 -13.69
CA SER A 17 8.66 -0.50 -12.40
C SER A 17 7.14 -0.42 -12.27
N LEU A 18 6.58 -1.18 -11.33
CA LEU A 18 5.16 -1.12 -11.00
C LEU A 18 4.86 0.29 -10.50
N ARG A 19 3.99 0.99 -11.22
CA ARG A 19 3.51 2.31 -10.78
C ARG A 19 2.59 2.14 -9.57
N THR A 20 2.44 3.19 -8.77
CA THR A 20 1.49 3.30 -7.65
C THR A 20 0.12 2.67 -7.95
N SER A 21 -0.46 2.95 -9.12
CA SER A 21 -1.77 2.40 -9.52
C SER A 21 -1.79 0.88 -9.67
N SER A 22 -0.67 0.26 -10.05
CA SER A 22 -0.55 -1.19 -10.21
C SER A 22 -0.47 -1.88 -8.85
N TYR A 23 0.34 -1.35 -7.92
CA TYR A 23 0.36 -1.82 -6.54
C TYR A 23 -1.02 -1.70 -5.88
N ASN A 24 -1.66 -0.54 -6.00
CA ASN A 24 -2.98 -0.31 -5.40
C ASN A 24 -4.03 -1.31 -5.92
N ALA A 25 -4.03 -1.60 -7.23
CA ALA A 25 -4.92 -2.59 -7.82
C ALA A 25 -4.64 -4.01 -7.30
N LEU A 26 -3.36 -4.43 -7.23
CA LEU A 26 -2.97 -5.75 -6.74
C LEU A 26 -3.31 -5.93 -5.26
N ILE A 27 -2.96 -4.95 -4.42
CA ILE A 27 -3.24 -4.95 -2.98
C ILE A 27 -4.75 -5.04 -2.74
N LYS A 28 -5.56 -4.17 -3.37
CA LYS A 28 -7.04 -4.23 -3.27
C LYS A 28 -7.58 -5.58 -3.73
N GLY A 29 -7.04 -6.16 -4.80
CA GLY A 29 -7.42 -7.48 -5.30
C GLY A 29 -7.10 -8.62 -4.32
N LEU A 30 -5.95 -8.56 -3.64
CA LEU A 30 -5.54 -9.54 -2.62
C LEU A 30 -6.37 -9.41 -1.35
N LEU A 31 -6.64 -8.18 -0.88
CA LEU A 31 -7.52 -7.91 0.26
C LEU A 31 -8.92 -8.47 0.02
N LYS A 32 -9.52 -8.25 -1.17
CA LYS A 32 -10.81 -8.85 -1.55
C LYS A 32 -10.81 -10.38 -1.53
N LYS A 33 -9.66 -11.01 -1.77
CA LYS A 33 -9.47 -12.47 -1.70
C LYS A 33 -9.05 -12.96 -0.32
N LYS A 34 -9.06 -12.09 0.71
CA LYS A 34 -8.61 -12.39 2.08
C LYS A 34 -7.16 -12.88 2.17
N ARG A 35 -6.32 -12.55 1.18
CA ARG A 35 -4.89 -12.89 1.14
C ARG A 35 -4.08 -11.77 1.79
N VAL A 36 -4.34 -11.52 3.08
CA VAL A 36 -3.84 -10.35 3.82
C VAL A 36 -2.31 -10.33 3.90
N ILE A 37 -1.68 -11.49 4.13
CA ILE A 37 -0.20 -11.60 4.23
C ILE A 37 0.47 -11.11 2.94
N GLU A 38 -0.02 -11.54 1.79
CA GLU A 38 0.55 -11.14 0.50
C GLU A 38 0.24 -9.68 0.17
N ALA A 39 -0.94 -9.20 0.55
CA ALA A 39 -1.28 -7.79 0.42
C ALA A 39 -0.33 -6.91 1.25
N ARG A 40 -0.02 -7.34 2.49
CA ARG A 40 0.92 -6.68 3.39
C ARG A 40 2.33 -6.65 2.80
N GLN A 41 2.80 -7.77 2.23
CA GLN A 41 4.10 -7.83 1.55
C GLN A 41 4.21 -6.82 0.40
N LEU A 42 3.18 -6.72 -0.45
CA LEU A 42 3.17 -5.73 -1.53
C LEU A 42 3.06 -4.30 -1.02
N PHE A 43 2.33 -4.08 0.07
CA PHE A 43 2.22 -2.77 0.72
C PHE A 43 3.56 -2.32 1.28
N GLU A 44 4.28 -3.19 2.00
CA GLU A 44 5.63 -2.87 2.49
C GLU A 44 6.61 -2.65 1.34
N GLN A 45 6.58 -3.49 0.30
CA GLN A 45 7.43 -3.29 -0.86
C GLN A 45 7.19 -1.90 -1.49
N MET A 46 5.93 -1.54 -1.69
CA MET A 46 5.53 -0.24 -2.21
C MET A 46 6.08 0.91 -1.35
N ARG A 47 6.02 0.80 -0.02
CA ARG A 47 6.58 1.78 0.94
C ARG A 47 8.10 1.87 0.84
N THR A 48 8.79 0.74 0.74
CA THR A 48 10.27 0.72 0.58
C THR A 48 10.74 1.32 -0.75
N GLU A 49 9.91 1.25 -1.79
CA GLU A 49 10.16 1.92 -3.08
C GLU A 49 9.79 3.41 -3.06
N GLY A 50 9.34 3.95 -1.91
CA GLY A 50 8.97 5.35 -1.74
C GLY A 50 7.62 5.73 -2.36
N LEU A 51 6.81 4.75 -2.74
CA LEU A 51 5.49 4.96 -3.33
C LEU A 51 4.42 5.03 -2.23
N VAL A 52 3.40 5.87 -2.45
CA VAL A 52 2.31 6.11 -1.48
C VAL A 52 1.05 5.39 -1.94
N ALA A 53 0.52 4.50 -1.10
CA ALA A 53 -0.72 3.78 -1.39
C ALA A 53 -1.95 4.70 -1.34
N ASP A 54 -3.07 4.24 -1.91
CA ASP A 54 -4.35 4.96 -1.76
C ASP A 54 -4.77 5.02 -0.29
N GLN A 55 -5.49 6.09 0.09
CA GLN A 55 -6.01 6.30 1.44
C GLN A 55 -6.81 5.09 1.97
N ASP A 56 -7.62 4.44 1.12
CA ASP A 56 -8.38 3.24 1.49
C ASP A 56 -7.47 2.09 1.95
N ILE A 57 -6.29 1.95 1.33
CA ILE A 57 -5.35 0.88 1.66
C ILE A 57 -4.71 1.13 3.01
N TYR A 58 -4.28 2.37 3.29
CA TYR A 58 -3.78 2.76 4.61
C TYR A 58 -4.84 2.52 5.70
N SER A 59 -6.09 2.94 5.47
CA SER A 59 -7.18 2.71 6.43
C SER A 59 -7.33 1.23 6.77
N ILE A 60 -7.29 0.35 5.76
CA ILE A 60 -7.42 -1.09 5.97
C ILE A 60 -6.24 -1.64 6.78
N PHE A 61 -4.99 -1.26 6.45
CA PHE A 61 -3.83 -1.75 7.19
C PHE A 61 -3.74 -1.18 8.61
N LEU A 62 -4.14 0.07 8.83
CA LEU A 62 -4.29 0.64 10.16
C LEU A 62 -5.27 -0.18 11.00
N ASP A 63 -6.46 -0.45 10.48
CA ASP A 63 -7.45 -1.27 11.18
C ASP A 63 -6.93 -2.68 11.46
N LEU A 64 -6.24 -3.30 10.50
CA LEU A 64 -5.65 -4.63 10.69
C LEU A 64 -4.59 -4.65 11.80
N ASN A 65 -3.63 -3.72 11.78
CA ASN A 65 -2.58 -3.66 12.79
C ASN A 65 -3.11 -3.32 14.18
N TYR A 66 -4.07 -2.38 14.25
CA TYR A 66 -4.73 -2.02 15.51
C TYR A 66 -5.43 -3.23 16.15
N ASN A 67 -6.17 -4.00 15.34
CA ASN A 67 -6.85 -5.21 15.81
C ASN A 67 -5.89 -6.37 16.13
N GLU A 68 -4.73 -6.44 15.47
CA GLU A 68 -3.65 -7.39 15.78
C GLU A 68 -2.84 -6.99 17.03
N GLY A 69 -3.03 -5.76 17.53
CA GLY A 69 -2.30 -5.22 18.68
C GLY A 69 -0.90 -4.71 18.35
N ASP A 70 -0.57 -4.60 17.05
CA ASP A 70 0.70 -4.04 16.57
C ASP A 70 0.64 -2.51 16.61
N MET A 71 0.77 -1.97 17.82
CA MET A 71 0.69 -0.53 18.07
C MET A 71 1.87 0.25 17.49
N GLU A 72 3.04 -0.39 17.37
CA GLU A 72 4.23 0.23 16.76
C GLU A 72 3.98 0.52 15.29
N MET A 73 3.58 -0.49 14.52
CA MET A 73 3.23 -0.31 13.11
C MET A 73 2.00 0.60 12.94
N THR A 74 1.04 0.54 13.85
CA THR A 74 -0.14 1.42 13.81
C THR A 74 0.27 2.90 13.92
N LEU A 75 1.17 3.24 14.84
CA LEU A 75 1.68 4.61 14.99
C LEU A 75 2.49 5.05 13.76
N GLU A 76 3.37 4.19 13.25
CA GLU A 76 4.16 4.46 12.05
C GLU A 76 3.26 4.80 10.85
N LEU A 77 2.21 4.01 10.63
CA LEU A 77 1.26 4.24 9.54
C LEU A 77 0.39 5.49 9.74
N CYS A 78 0.10 5.87 10.99
CA CYS A 78 -0.61 7.12 11.30
C CYS A 78 0.24 8.33 10.90
N ASP A 79 1.51 8.36 11.30
CA ASP A 79 2.44 9.43 10.96
C ASP A 79 2.61 9.54 9.44
N GLU A 80 2.79 8.41 8.77
CA GLU A 80 2.90 8.35 7.31
C GLU A 80 1.63 8.88 6.62
N THR A 81 0.44 8.56 7.13
CA THR A 81 -0.83 9.05 6.59
C THR A 81 -0.97 10.57 6.78
N ILE A 82 -0.52 11.11 7.90
CA ILE A 82 -0.53 12.55 8.16
C ILE A 82 0.39 13.27 7.19
N GLU A 83 1.65 12.82 7.09
CA GLU A 83 2.65 13.45 6.23
C GLU A 83 2.32 13.34 4.74
N LYS A 84 1.92 12.16 4.28
CA LYS A 84 1.84 11.86 2.84
C LYS A 84 0.43 12.00 2.27
N CYS A 85 -0.62 11.73 3.06
CA CYS A 85 -2.02 11.75 2.57
C CYS A 85 -2.79 13.02 2.96
N LEU A 86 -2.49 13.64 4.11
CA LEU A 86 -3.22 14.82 4.59
C LEU A 86 -2.51 16.15 4.27
N VAL A 87 -1.19 16.24 4.44
CA VAL A 87 -0.43 17.48 4.15
C VAL A 87 -0.29 17.74 2.64
N GLY A 88 -0.42 16.72 1.79
CA GLY A 88 -0.46 16.90 0.33
C GLY A 88 -1.67 17.71 -0.19
N LYS A 89 -2.69 17.97 0.65
CA LYS A 89 -3.87 18.77 0.27
C LYS A 89 -3.68 20.28 0.48
N THR A 90 -2.63 20.74 1.16
CA THR A 90 -2.45 22.16 1.52
C THR A 90 -1.40 22.93 0.69
N HIS A 91 -0.94 22.37 -0.44
CA HIS A 91 0.00 23.08 -1.33
C HIS A 91 -0.45 23.22 -2.79
N ASN A 92 -1.75 23.11 -3.09
CA ASN A 92 -2.26 23.39 -4.43
C ASN A 92 -3.44 24.40 -4.45
N GLU A 93 -3.31 25.51 -3.71
CA GLU A 93 -4.21 26.67 -3.85
C GLU A 93 -3.55 27.91 -4.47
N HIS A 94 -2.28 27.86 -4.88
CA HIS A 94 -1.67 29.02 -5.54
C HIS A 94 -0.86 28.64 -6.78
N LYS A 95 -1.56 28.50 -7.90
CA LYS A 95 -1.13 29.13 -9.15
C LYS A 95 -2.30 29.45 -10.07
#